data_AF-A0A354P795-F1
#
_entry.id   AF-A0A354P795-F1
#
_cell.length_a   1.000
_cell.length_b   1.000
_cell.length_c   1.000
_cell.angle_alpha   90.00
_cell.angle_beta   90.00
_cell.angle_gamma   90.00
#
_symmetry.space_group_name_H-M   'P 1'
#
loop_
_entity.id
_entity.type
_entity.pdbx_description
1 polymer ?
#
loop_
_entity_poly.entity_id
_entity_poly.type
_entity_poly.pdbx_seq_one_letter_code
_entity_poly.pdbx_strand_id
1 'polypeptide(L)'
;MVLSGYQLIDFGDGRKLESLAGYVVDRPSPAAEGFLPTANRRMWLDADARYDSDQRIWEIRKPWPESISLEFGRVRLPFRATPFGHIGCFPEQLPNWRWLGETIAKLTDERLSAPRPLECLNLFAHTGGSTLALAARDAAVTHVDAAKPSVTAARQIAAENRLGEAKVRYLVEDAASYVAREVRRVRKYDLIVLDPPGYGHGPSGKTWRISRDLWPLLDDCLRLLPTFGAAMLVTGHSETPDQNEVADYLRQRITGAGQTIELATMANRLRIATGRSELIDLAGRRLDAGYFVRAIW
;
A
#
# COMPACT_ATOMS: atom_id res chain seq x y z
N MET A 1 0.48 -16.26 -7.61
CA MET A 1 -0.40 -15.24 -8.24
C MET A 1 0.46 -14.29 -9.06
N VAL A 2 -0.06 -13.57 -10.07
CA VAL A 2 0.65 -12.58 -10.91
C VAL A 2 -0.28 -11.36 -11.08
N LEU A 3 0.25 -10.17 -11.34
CA LEU A 3 -0.56 -9.00 -11.75
C LEU A 3 -0.66 -9.03 -13.27
N SER A 4 -1.76 -9.57 -13.76
CA SER A 4 -1.97 -9.76 -15.19
C SER A 4 -2.06 -8.42 -15.90
N GLY A 5 -1.35 -8.30 -17.03
CA GLY A 5 -1.37 -7.12 -17.88
C GLY A 5 -0.39 -6.01 -17.47
N TYR A 6 0.38 -6.14 -16.39
CA TYR A 6 1.42 -5.16 -16.05
C TYR A 6 2.80 -5.60 -16.56
N GLN A 7 3.54 -4.65 -17.15
CA GLN A 7 4.96 -4.80 -17.46
C GLN A 7 5.66 -3.44 -17.33
N LEU A 8 6.75 -3.37 -16.55
CA LEU A 8 7.69 -2.27 -16.69
C LEU A 8 8.50 -2.51 -17.98
N ILE A 9 8.36 -1.65 -18.98
CA ILE A 9 9.04 -1.80 -20.26
C ILE A 9 10.50 -1.37 -20.11
N ASP A 10 10.71 -0.16 -19.59
CA ASP A 10 12.01 0.49 -19.48
C ASP A 10 11.96 1.61 -18.43
N PHE A 11 13.11 2.06 -17.96
CA PHE A 11 13.23 3.23 -17.09
C PHE A 11 14.61 3.89 -17.24
N GLY A 12 14.67 5.16 -16.89
CA GLY A 12 15.88 5.98 -16.92
C GLY A 12 15.54 7.46 -17.08
N ASP A 13 16.53 8.33 -16.90
CA ASP A 13 16.41 9.78 -16.99
C ASP A 13 15.25 10.34 -16.14
N GLY A 14 15.02 9.74 -14.96
CA GLY A 14 13.95 10.16 -14.04
C GLY A 14 12.54 9.77 -14.49
N ARG A 15 12.42 8.83 -15.44
CA ARG A 15 11.13 8.39 -16.01
C ARG A 15 11.03 6.88 -16.07
N LYS A 16 9.79 6.39 -16.21
CA LYS A 16 9.51 4.98 -16.48
C LYS A 16 8.44 4.83 -17.55
N LEU A 17 8.62 3.79 -18.36
CA LEU A 17 7.73 3.38 -19.43
C LEU A 17 7.05 2.07 -19.02
N GLU A 18 5.73 2.08 -18.90
CA GLU A 18 4.97 0.95 -18.37
C GLU A 18 3.88 0.52 -19.36
N SER A 19 3.68 -0.79 -19.53
CA SER A 19 2.48 -1.33 -20.16
C SER A 19 1.48 -1.74 -19.09
N LEU A 20 0.26 -1.23 -19.21
CA LEU A 20 -0.85 -1.48 -18.30
C LEU A 20 -2.03 -2.01 -19.13
N ALA A 21 -2.26 -3.32 -19.07
CA ALA A 21 -3.22 -4.03 -19.92
C ALA A 21 -3.07 -3.68 -21.42
N GLY A 22 -1.83 -3.53 -21.89
CA GLY A 22 -1.51 -3.17 -23.27
C GLY A 22 -1.49 -1.67 -23.57
N TYR A 23 -1.95 -0.80 -22.65
CA TYR A 23 -1.86 0.65 -22.78
C TYR A 23 -0.51 1.15 -22.23
N VAL A 24 0.26 1.83 -23.05
CA VAL A 24 1.65 2.21 -22.74
C VAL A 24 1.73 3.63 -22.20
N VAL A 25 2.32 3.79 -21.03
CA VAL A 25 2.37 5.06 -20.28
C VAL A 25 3.81 5.45 -19.98
N ASP A 26 4.17 6.69 -20.32
CA ASP A 26 5.42 7.34 -19.95
C ASP A 26 5.18 8.35 -18.82
N ARG A 27 5.79 8.14 -17.64
CA ARG A 27 5.60 9.05 -16.50
C ARG A 27 6.85 9.22 -15.64
N PRO A 28 6.94 10.33 -14.87
CA PRO A 28 8.03 10.56 -13.94
C PRO A 28 8.20 9.43 -12.91
N SER A 29 9.46 9.18 -12.57
CA SER A 29 9.89 8.26 -11.53
C SER A 29 11.25 8.74 -11.00
N PRO A 30 11.29 9.51 -9.89
CA PRO A 30 12.55 10.01 -9.33
C PRO A 30 13.59 8.92 -9.07
N ALA A 31 13.15 7.72 -8.70
CA ALA A 31 14.03 6.55 -8.52
C ALA A 31 14.78 6.10 -9.80
N ALA A 32 14.39 6.61 -10.97
CA ALA A 32 15.03 6.33 -12.26
C ALA A 32 16.05 7.40 -12.69
N GLU A 33 16.29 8.45 -11.90
CA GLU A 33 17.15 9.59 -12.28
C GLU A 33 18.62 9.20 -12.46
N GLY A 34 19.10 8.21 -11.68
CA GLY A 34 20.47 7.68 -11.79
C GLY A 34 20.67 6.61 -12.87
N PHE A 35 19.69 6.37 -13.74
CA PHE A 35 19.72 5.30 -14.75
C PHE A 35 19.56 5.87 -16.15
N LEU A 36 20.17 5.22 -17.15
CA LEU A 36 19.92 5.52 -18.56
C LEU A 36 18.88 4.55 -19.12
N PRO A 37 17.92 5.01 -19.96
CA PRO A 37 17.01 4.13 -20.67
C PRO A 37 17.76 3.14 -21.56
N THR A 38 17.27 1.91 -21.66
CA THR A 38 17.92 0.86 -22.47
C THR A 38 17.07 0.39 -23.64
N ALA A 39 15.76 0.67 -23.61
CA ALA A 39 14.88 0.33 -24.71
C ALA A 39 15.10 1.26 -25.90
N ASN A 40 14.62 0.83 -27.06
CA ASN A 40 14.63 1.64 -28.27
C ASN A 40 13.87 2.96 -27.99
N ARG A 41 14.51 4.11 -28.26
CA ARG A 41 13.93 5.45 -28.09
C ARG A 41 12.54 5.59 -28.72
N ARG A 42 12.28 4.88 -29.80
CA ARG A 42 10.96 4.85 -30.46
C ARG A 42 9.85 4.35 -29.53
N MET A 43 10.12 3.41 -28.63
CA MET A 43 9.12 2.91 -27.67
C MET A 43 8.63 4.00 -26.72
N TRP A 44 9.53 4.91 -26.31
CA TRP A 44 9.19 6.06 -25.47
C TRP A 44 8.37 7.11 -26.25
N LEU A 45 8.76 7.39 -27.51
CA LEU A 45 8.04 8.32 -28.38
C LEU A 45 6.65 7.79 -28.82
N ASP A 46 6.50 6.47 -28.86
CA ASP A 46 5.27 5.78 -29.23
C ASP A 46 4.36 5.45 -28.03
N ALA A 47 4.66 5.96 -26.82
CA ALA A 47 3.78 5.83 -25.66
C ALA A 47 2.37 6.37 -25.97
N ASP A 48 1.35 5.69 -25.44
CA ASP A 48 -0.05 6.04 -25.66
C ASP A 48 -0.46 7.30 -24.88
N ALA A 49 0.13 7.48 -23.69
CA ALA A 49 0.02 8.69 -22.91
C ALA A 49 1.34 9.01 -22.19
N ARG A 50 1.65 10.31 -22.09
CA ARG A 50 2.82 10.83 -21.39
C ARG A 50 2.40 11.89 -20.39
N TYR A 51 2.92 11.83 -19.16
CA TYR A 51 2.71 12.91 -18.19
C TYR A 51 3.84 13.95 -18.27
N ASP A 52 3.45 15.21 -18.48
CA ASP A 52 4.29 16.40 -18.38
C ASP A 52 4.16 16.97 -16.96
N SER A 53 5.25 16.91 -16.19
CA SER A 53 5.31 17.41 -14.81
C SER A 53 5.28 18.93 -14.69
N ASP A 54 5.80 19.64 -15.68
CA ASP A 54 5.95 21.09 -15.67
C ASP A 54 4.59 21.74 -15.96
N GLN A 55 3.86 21.18 -16.93
CA GLN A 55 2.51 21.62 -17.28
C GLN A 55 1.42 20.95 -16.44
N ARG A 56 1.74 19.84 -15.74
CA ARG A 56 0.81 19.02 -14.96
C ARG A 56 -0.37 18.48 -15.79
N ILE A 57 -0.08 18.08 -17.03
CA ILE A 57 -1.05 17.55 -17.98
C ILE A 57 -0.62 16.19 -18.51
N TRP A 58 -1.59 15.42 -18.99
CA TRP A 58 -1.35 14.22 -19.78
C TRP A 58 -1.40 14.57 -21.27
N GLU A 59 -0.29 14.32 -21.97
CA GLU A 59 -0.22 14.30 -23.42
C GLU A 59 -0.77 12.95 -23.90
N ILE A 60 -1.99 12.95 -24.44
CA ILE A 60 -2.72 11.74 -24.82
C ILE A 60 -2.58 11.54 -26.34
N ARG A 61 -1.85 10.51 -26.75
CA ARG A 61 -1.74 10.09 -28.16
C ARG A 61 -2.84 9.11 -28.56
N LYS A 62 -3.19 8.19 -27.67
CA LYS A 62 -4.38 7.32 -27.82
C LYS A 62 -5.36 7.56 -26.68
N PRO A 63 -6.66 7.72 -26.95
CA PRO A 63 -7.66 7.92 -25.90
C PRO A 63 -7.56 6.87 -24.80
N TRP A 64 -7.71 7.30 -23.55
CA TRP A 64 -7.69 6.40 -22.41
C TRP A 64 -8.91 5.46 -22.45
N PRO A 65 -8.75 4.13 -22.40
CA PRO A 65 -9.90 3.24 -22.51
C PRO A 65 -10.78 3.27 -21.25
N GLU A 66 -12.10 3.31 -21.41
CA GLU A 66 -13.05 3.56 -20.31
C GLU A 66 -13.06 2.47 -19.21
N SER A 67 -12.79 1.21 -19.56
CA SER A 67 -12.88 0.06 -18.64
C SER A 67 -11.56 -0.68 -18.46
N ILE A 68 -10.43 0.02 -18.60
CA ILE A 68 -9.12 -0.61 -18.48
C ILE A 68 -8.77 -0.88 -17.01
N SER A 69 -8.28 -2.07 -16.73
CA SER A 69 -7.87 -2.49 -15.39
C SER A 69 -6.75 -3.51 -15.44
N LEU A 70 -5.95 -3.55 -14.38
CA LEU A 70 -5.05 -4.66 -14.10
C LEU A 70 -5.79 -5.71 -13.27
N GLU A 71 -5.38 -6.96 -13.37
CA GLU A 71 -6.01 -8.04 -12.60
C GLU A 71 -5.02 -8.70 -11.64
N PHE A 72 -5.40 -8.81 -10.36
CA PHE A 72 -4.69 -9.57 -9.34
C PHE A 72 -5.65 -10.60 -8.72
N GLY A 73 -5.49 -11.87 -9.12
CA GLY A 73 -6.44 -12.90 -8.72
C GLY A 73 -7.84 -12.59 -9.27
N ARG A 74 -8.82 -12.43 -8.39
CA ARG A 74 -10.19 -12.02 -8.76
C ARG A 74 -10.43 -10.51 -8.68
N VAL A 75 -9.43 -9.75 -8.24
CA VAL A 75 -9.52 -8.30 -8.06
C VAL A 75 -9.09 -7.59 -9.35
N ARG A 76 -9.91 -6.65 -9.80
CA ARG A 76 -9.67 -5.69 -10.87
C ARG A 76 -9.28 -4.33 -10.28
N LEU A 77 -8.17 -3.79 -10.75
CA LEU A 77 -7.64 -2.50 -10.35
C LEU A 77 -7.71 -1.55 -11.55
N PRO A 78 -8.78 -0.74 -11.66
CA PRO A 78 -8.84 0.25 -12.72
C PRO A 78 -7.75 1.30 -12.50
N PHE A 79 -7.24 1.82 -13.60
CA PHE A 79 -6.26 2.88 -13.58
C PHE A 79 -6.66 3.95 -14.58
N ARG A 80 -6.36 5.22 -14.25
CA ARG A 80 -6.78 6.39 -15.03
C ARG A 80 -5.72 7.48 -14.96
N ALA A 81 -5.67 8.32 -15.99
CA ALA A 81 -4.92 9.57 -15.95
C ALA A 81 -5.44 10.44 -14.79
N THR A 82 -4.60 10.71 -13.78
CA THR A 82 -4.93 11.65 -12.71
C THR A 82 -4.23 12.99 -12.93
N PRO A 83 -4.74 14.11 -12.39
CA PRO A 83 -4.08 15.42 -12.50
C PRO A 83 -2.70 15.53 -11.81
N PHE A 84 -2.24 14.47 -11.13
CA PHE A 84 -1.01 14.44 -10.36
C PHE A 84 0.05 13.50 -10.96
N GLY A 85 -0.22 12.90 -12.13
CA GLY A 85 0.71 12.03 -12.84
C GLY A 85 0.80 10.58 -12.33
N HIS A 86 0.17 10.24 -11.21
CA HIS A 86 -0.05 8.85 -10.83
C HIS A 86 -1.26 8.27 -11.57
N ILE A 87 -1.34 6.94 -11.64
CA ILE A 87 -2.41 6.23 -12.36
C ILE A 87 -3.45 5.57 -11.44
N GLY A 88 -3.25 5.65 -10.12
CA GLY A 88 -4.16 5.10 -9.11
C GLY A 88 -3.96 3.61 -8.80
N CYS A 89 -2.97 2.98 -9.44
CA CYS A 89 -2.51 1.61 -9.16
C CYS A 89 -0.98 1.63 -8.93
N PHE A 90 -0.51 0.77 -8.02
CA PHE A 90 0.88 0.64 -7.59
C PHE A 90 1.33 -0.82 -7.73
N PRO A 91 1.73 -1.26 -8.94
CA PRO A 91 2.10 -2.64 -9.25
C PRO A 91 3.17 -3.24 -8.32
N GLU A 92 4.07 -2.41 -7.79
CA GLU A 92 5.10 -2.77 -6.82
C GLU A 92 4.54 -3.33 -5.51
N GLN A 93 3.26 -3.04 -5.18
CA GLN A 93 2.58 -3.54 -3.99
C GLN A 93 2.06 -4.98 -4.15
N LEU A 94 2.14 -5.56 -5.35
CA LEU A 94 1.66 -6.92 -5.64
C LEU A 94 2.21 -7.99 -4.68
N PRO A 95 3.52 -8.03 -4.34
CA PRO A 95 4.03 -8.98 -3.36
C PRO A 95 3.41 -8.77 -1.96
N ASN A 96 3.11 -7.52 -1.59
CA ASN A 96 2.45 -7.19 -0.33
C ASN A 96 0.99 -7.66 -0.33
N TRP A 97 0.24 -7.46 -1.42
CA TRP A 97 -1.13 -7.96 -1.54
C TRP A 97 -1.24 -9.48 -1.47
N ARG A 98 -0.25 -10.21 -2.02
CA ARG A 98 -0.15 -11.67 -1.85
C ARG A 98 0.07 -12.04 -0.39
N TRP A 99 1.03 -11.39 0.25
CA TRP A 99 1.32 -11.62 1.65
C TRP A 99 0.12 -11.33 2.55
N LEU A 100 -0.65 -10.26 2.28
CA LEU A 100 -1.90 -9.98 3.01
C LEU A 100 -2.89 -11.14 2.86
N GLY A 101 -3.12 -11.62 1.64
CA GLY A 101 -4.05 -12.72 1.40
C GLY A 101 -3.63 -14.04 2.04
N GLU A 102 -2.33 -14.36 2.00
CA GLU A 102 -1.74 -15.55 2.65
C GLU A 102 -1.84 -15.44 4.18
N THR A 103 -1.60 -14.25 4.73
CA THR A 103 -1.67 -13.97 6.17
C THR A 103 -3.11 -14.10 6.68
N ILE A 104 -4.10 -13.56 5.94
CA ILE A 104 -5.52 -13.73 6.28
C ILE A 104 -5.93 -15.20 6.29
N ALA A 105 -5.47 -16.00 5.32
CA ALA A 105 -5.76 -17.43 5.31
C ALA A 105 -5.17 -18.13 6.55
N LYS A 106 -3.88 -17.87 6.84
CA LYS A 106 -3.19 -18.45 8.00
C LYS A 106 -3.85 -18.07 9.33
N LEU A 107 -4.14 -16.78 9.54
CA LEU A 107 -4.76 -16.30 10.78
C LEU A 107 -6.20 -16.84 10.96
N THR A 108 -6.91 -17.08 9.86
CA THR A 108 -8.22 -17.73 9.88
C THR A 108 -8.09 -19.20 10.31
N ASP A 109 -7.14 -19.94 9.75
CA ASP A 109 -6.91 -21.36 10.07
C ASP A 109 -6.47 -21.58 11.52
N GLU A 110 -5.69 -20.65 12.08
CA GLU A 110 -5.18 -20.72 13.47
C GLU A 110 -6.24 -20.33 14.52
N ARG A 111 -7.42 -19.85 14.12
CA ARG A 111 -8.49 -19.49 15.06
C ARG A 111 -9.28 -20.70 15.53
N LEU A 112 -9.18 -20.97 16.83
CA LEU A 112 -9.94 -22.02 17.53
C LEU A 112 -11.42 -21.65 17.80
N SER A 113 -11.80 -20.38 17.69
CA SER A 113 -13.13 -19.86 18.05
C SER A 113 -14.00 -19.58 16.82
N ALA A 114 -15.33 -19.46 17.03
CA ALA A 114 -16.34 -19.27 15.99
C ALA A 114 -15.92 -18.28 14.86
N PRO A 115 -16.24 -18.59 13.59
CA PRO A 115 -15.71 -17.90 12.43
C PRO A 115 -16.30 -16.49 12.32
N ARG A 116 -15.69 -15.51 13.00
CA ARG A 116 -15.87 -14.10 12.66
C ARG A 116 -14.84 -13.70 11.60
N PRO A 117 -15.19 -12.79 10.69
CA PRO A 117 -14.21 -12.12 9.85
C PRO A 117 -13.04 -11.57 10.66
N LEU A 118 -11.83 -11.65 10.11
CA LEU A 118 -10.67 -10.94 10.67
C LEU A 118 -10.90 -9.43 10.52
N GLU A 119 -10.73 -8.69 11.61
CA GLU A 119 -10.88 -7.25 11.65
C GLU A 119 -9.57 -6.61 11.21
N CYS A 120 -9.59 -5.88 10.11
CA CYS A 120 -8.40 -5.29 9.49
C CYS A 120 -8.50 -3.77 9.48
N LEU A 121 -7.37 -3.10 9.69
CA LEU A 121 -7.25 -1.65 9.58
C LEU A 121 -6.27 -1.31 8.47
N ASN A 122 -6.69 -0.52 7.49
CA ASN A 122 -5.83 -0.03 6.42
C ASN A 122 -5.73 1.49 6.51
N LEU A 123 -4.55 1.99 6.85
CA LEU A 123 -4.24 3.41 7.05
C LEU A 123 -3.49 3.96 5.85
N PHE A 124 -3.78 5.22 5.49
CA PHE A 124 -3.28 5.84 4.25
C PHE A 124 -3.67 5.00 3.03
N ALA A 125 -4.93 4.55 3.04
CA ALA A 125 -5.38 3.44 2.22
C ALA A 125 -5.50 3.74 0.71
N HIS A 126 -5.38 5.01 0.32
CA HIS A 126 -5.44 5.50 -1.05
C HIS A 126 -6.70 4.97 -1.79
N THR A 127 -6.55 4.52 -3.02
CA THR A 127 -7.57 3.90 -3.89
C THR A 127 -7.92 2.48 -3.47
N GLY A 128 -7.33 1.97 -2.38
CA GLY A 128 -7.80 0.76 -1.73
C GLY A 128 -7.19 -0.55 -2.22
N GLY A 129 -6.03 -0.57 -2.89
CA GLY A 129 -5.38 -1.82 -3.34
C GLY A 129 -5.27 -2.89 -2.23
N SER A 130 -4.71 -2.51 -1.07
CA SER A 130 -4.64 -3.40 0.10
C SER A 130 -6.01 -3.70 0.72
N THR A 131 -6.96 -2.76 0.62
CA THR A 131 -8.36 -2.97 1.07
C THR A 131 -9.01 -4.09 0.28
N LEU A 132 -8.84 -4.08 -1.05
CA LEU A 132 -9.39 -5.09 -1.95
C LEU A 132 -8.71 -6.44 -1.74
N ALA A 133 -7.39 -6.45 -1.53
CA ALA A 133 -6.65 -7.68 -1.24
C ALA A 133 -7.15 -8.39 0.03
N LEU A 134 -7.47 -7.60 1.07
CA LEU A 134 -8.04 -8.10 2.33
C LEU A 134 -9.52 -8.50 2.18
N ALA A 135 -10.34 -7.64 1.59
CA ALA A 135 -11.77 -7.87 1.41
C ALA A 135 -12.07 -9.06 0.49
N ALA A 136 -11.21 -9.33 -0.50
CA ALA A 136 -11.30 -10.52 -1.36
C ALA A 136 -11.04 -11.85 -0.62
N ARG A 137 -10.64 -11.79 0.65
CA ARG A 137 -10.47 -12.91 1.58
C ARG A 137 -11.43 -12.82 2.77
N ASP A 138 -12.58 -12.16 2.57
CA ASP A 138 -13.67 -12.03 3.53
C ASP A 138 -13.31 -11.33 4.86
N ALA A 139 -12.19 -10.59 4.88
CA ALA A 139 -11.84 -9.75 6.02
C ALA A 139 -12.80 -8.55 6.15
N ALA A 140 -13.11 -8.16 7.39
CA ALA A 140 -13.79 -6.90 7.67
C ALA A 140 -12.74 -5.79 7.71
N VAL A 141 -12.82 -4.80 6.81
CA VAL A 141 -11.77 -3.80 6.62
C VAL A 141 -12.25 -2.42 7.00
N THR A 142 -11.55 -1.75 7.92
CA THR A 142 -11.66 -0.30 8.08
C THR A 142 -10.63 0.38 7.20
N HIS A 143 -11.11 1.07 6.16
CA HIS A 143 -10.32 1.86 5.22
C HIS A 143 -10.28 3.32 5.67
N VAL A 144 -9.08 3.84 5.93
CA VAL A 144 -8.88 5.22 6.41
C VAL A 144 -7.92 5.95 5.47
N ASP A 145 -8.38 7.05 4.91
CA ASP A 145 -7.55 7.97 4.12
C ASP A 145 -8.03 9.42 4.31
N ALA A 146 -7.12 10.38 4.27
CA ALA A 146 -7.44 11.80 4.42
C ALA A 146 -8.10 12.40 3.16
N ALA A 147 -7.82 11.84 1.99
CA ALA A 147 -8.28 12.36 0.71
C ALA A 147 -9.65 11.77 0.34
N LYS A 148 -10.71 12.60 0.45
CA LYS A 148 -12.07 12.25 0.00
C LYS A 148 -12.12 11.68 -1.43
N PRO A 149 -11.36 12.19 -2.43
CA PRO A 149 -11.34 11.59 -3.76
C PRO A 149 -10.83 10.15 -3.77
N SER A 150 -9.78 9.84 -2.98
CA SER A 150 -9.21 8.49 -2.86
C SER A 150 -10.21 7.52 -2.23
N VAL A 151 -10.85 7.92 -1.13
CA VAL A 151 -11.88 7.10 -0.46
C VAL A 151 -13.08 6.84 -1.37
N THR A 152 -13.52 7.86 -2.13
CA THR A 152 -14.61 7.72 -3.09
C THR A 152 -14.25 6.74 -4.20
N ALA A 153 -13.03 6.87 -4.74
CA ALA A 153 -12.52 5.92 -5.74
C ALA A 153 -12.43 4.50 -5.18
N ALA A 154 -11.90 4.32 -3.97
CA ALA A 154 -11.80 3.00 -3.34
C ALA A 154 -13.17 2.31 -3.18
N ARG A 155 -14.22 3.08 -2.84
CA ARG A 155 -15.59 2.56 -2.74
C ARG A 155 -16.16 2.16 -4.11
N GLN A 156 -15.93 2.99 -5.13
CA GLN A 156 -16.37 2.67 -6.49
C GLN A 156 -15.67 1.41 -7.02
N ILE A 157 -14.36 1.30 -6.84
CA ILE A 157 -13.57 0.14 -7.26
C ILE A 157 -14.05 -1.13 -6.56
N ALA A 158 -14.33 -1.08 -5.25
CA ALA A 158 -14.87 -2.23 -4.54
C ALA A 158 -16.24 -2.68 -5.08
N ALA A 159 -17.11 -1.74 -5.46
CA ALA A 159 -18.40 -2.06 -6.09
C ALA A 159 -18.20 -2.74 -7.46
N GLU A 160 -17.29 -2.23 -8.30
CA GLU A 160 -16.93 -2.82 -9.60
C GLU A 160 -16.35 -4.24 -9.46
N ASN A 161 -15.66 -4.50 -8.35
CA ASN A 161 -15.11 -5.81 -7.99
C ASN A 161 -16.15 -6.78 -7.42
N ARG A 162 -17.43 -6.39 -7.34
CA ARG A 162 -18.50 -7.16 -6.66
C ARG A 162 -18.16 -7.47 -5.19
N LEU A 163 -17.31 -6.66 -4.58
CA LEU A 163 -17.03 -6.67 -3.14
C LEU A 163 -17.98 -5.70 -2.41
N GLY A 164 -19.12 -5.35 -3.01
CA GLY A 164 -20.10 -4.43 -2.42
C GLY A 164 -20.73 -4.96 -1.12
N GLU A 165 -20.84 -6.28 -0.98
CA GLU A 165 -21.27 -6.96 0.26
C GLU A 165 -20.12 -7.22 1.23
N ALA A 166 -18.87 -6.94 0.83
CA ALA A 166 -17.73 -7.08 1.73
C ALA A 166 -17.85 -6.04 2.85
N LYS A 167 -17.46 -6.42 4.07
CA LYS A 167 -17.58 -5.58 5.26
C LYS A 167 -16.48 -4.51 5.26
N VAL A 168 -16.61 -3.48 4.42
CA VAL A 168 -15.65 -2.38 4.32
C VAL A 168 -16.24 -1.07 4.86
N ARG A 169 -15.62 -0.54 5.91
CA ARG A 169 -15.93 0.79 6.46
C ARG A 169 -14.96 1.82 5.90
N TYR A 170 -15.48 2.73 5.06
CA TYR A 170 -14.70 3.80 4.44
C TYR A 170 -14.78 5.10 5.24
N LEU A 171 -13.62 5.63 5.65
CA LEU A 171 -13.50 6.82 6.48
C LEU A 171 -12.59 7.86 5.82
N VAL A 172 -13.09 9.10 5.73
CA VAL A 172 -12.30 10.27 5.33
C VAL A 172 -11.77 10.92 6.60
N GLU A 173 -10.57 10.55 7.03
CA GLU A 173 -10.02 10.99 8.32
C GLU A 173 -8.48 10.94 8.36
N ASP A 174 -7.88 11.74 9.25
CA ASP A 174 -6.47 11.63 9.61
C ASP A 174 -6.17 10.29 10.32
N ALA A 175 -5.20 9.53 9.80
CA ALA A 175 -4.88 8.19 10.29
C ALA A 175 -4.48 8.18 11.77
N ALA A 176 -3.63 9.13 12.20
CA ALA A 176 -3.18 9.21 13.59
C ALA A 176 -4.31 9.56 14.56
N SER A 177 -5.18 10.51 14.18
CA SER A 177 -6.35 10.88 14.97
C SER A 177 -7.34 9.73 15.11
N TYR A 178 -7.57 8.99 14.02
CA TYR A 178 -8.40 7.79 14.02
C TYR A 178 -7.84 6.72 14.96
N VAL A 179 -6.55 6.37 14.81
CA VAL A 179 -5.87 5.35 15.62
C VAL A 179 -5.90 5.73 17.11
N ALA A 180 -5.56 6.96 17.47
CA ALA A 180 -5.61 7.43 18.86
C ALA A 180 -7.02 7.35 19.47
N ARG A 181 -8.07 7.54 18.67
CA ARG A 181 -9.46 7.33 19.13
C ARG A 181 -9.79 5.87 19.33
N GLU A 182 -9.38 4.99 18.43
CA GLU A 182 -9.63 3.55 18.56
C GLU A 182 -8.87 2.96 19.75
N VAL A 183 -7.69 3.48 20.09
CA VAL A 183 -6.94 3.13 21.30
C VAL A 183 -7.74 3.48 22.56
N ARG A 184 -8.32 4.70 22.63
CA ARG A 184 -9.21 5.10 23.75
C ARG A 184 -10.47 4.23 23.86
N ARG A 185 -10.92 3.66 22.75
CA ARG A 185 -12.06 2.73 22.67
C ARG A 185 -11.65 1.27 22.91
N VAL A 186 -10.38 1.01 23.18
CA VAL A 186 -9.82 -0.33 23.44
C VAL A 186 -10.19 -1.30 22.29
N ARG A 187 -10.15 -0.80 21.05
CA ARG A 187 -10.40 -1.62 19.87
C ARG A 187 -9.20 -2.49 19.54
N LYS A 188 -9.46 -3.61 18.87
CA LYS A 188 -8.44 -4.54 18.40
C LYS A 188 -8.63 -4.86 16.93
N TYR A 189 -7.52 -4.93 16.19
CA TYR A 189 -7.46 -5.32 14.78
C TYR A 189 -6.48 -6.48 14.64
N ASP A 190 -6.91 -7.51 13.94
CA ASP A 190 -6.13 -8.72 13.68
C ASP A 190 -5.01 -8.44 12.67
N LEU A 191 -5.22 -7.48 11.76
CA LEU A 191 -4.20 -7.04 10.81
C LEU A 191 -4.23 -5.53 10.62
N ILE A 192 -3.07 -4.87 10.68
CA ILE A 192 -2.94 -3.42 10.38
C ILE A 192 -2.01 -3.20 9.17
N VAL A 193 -2.45 -2.42 8.20
CA VAL A 193 -1.65 -1.94 7.06
C VAL A 193 -1.41 -0.44 7.21
N LEU A 194 -0.17 0.00 7.02
CA LEU A 194 0.24 1.39 7.01
C LEU A 194 1.02 1.68 5.72
N ASP A 195 0.53 2.61 4.91
CA ASP A 195 1.25 3.11 3.71
C ASP A 195 1.47 4.63 3.77
N PRO A 196 2.13 5.16 4.81
CA PRO A 196 2.28 6.60 5.02
C PRO A 196 3.07 7.28 3.90
N PRO A 197 2.63 8.46 3.42
CA PRO A 197 3.44 9.25 2.50
C PRO A 197 4.63 9.87 3.24
N GLY A 198 5.70 10.23 2.52
CA GLY A 198 6.83 10.95 3.10
C GLY A 198 6.42 12.30 3.71
N TYR A 199 5.52 13.00 3.02
CA TYR A 199 4.94 14.28 3.44
C TYR A 199 3.45 14.33 3.05
N GLY A 200 2.63 14.98 3.86
CA GLY A 200 1.21 15.17 3.54
C GLY A 200 0.49 16.11 4.50
N HIS A 201 -0.81 16.22 4.32
CA HIS A 201 -1.69 17.01 5.17
C HIS A 201 -2.93 16.20 5.53
N GLY A 202 -3.30 16.19 6.82
CA GLY A 202 -4.59 15.67 7.26
C GLY A 202 -5.75 16.60 6.87
N PRO A 203 -7.01 16.15 6.99
CA PRO A 203 -8.18 16.94 6.60
C PRO A 203 -8.33 18.25 7.37
N SER A 204 -7.78 18.33 8.59
CA SER A 204 -7.74 19.52 9.44
C SER A 204 -6.56 20.46 9.15
N GLY A 205 -5.76 20.18 8.11
CA GLY A 205 -4.56 20.95 7.75
C GLY A 205 -3.29 20.57 8.53
N LYS A 206 -3.37 19.63 9.48
CA LYS A 206 -2.20 19.16 10.23
C LYS A 206 -1.18 18.53 9.27
N THR A 207 0.04 19.04 9.31
CA THR A 207 1.16 18.53 8.50
C THR A 207 1.64 17.18 9.02
N TRP A 208 1.73 16.21 8.10
CA TRP A 208 2.34 14.89 8.30
C TRP A 208 3.77 14.88 7.74
N ARG A 209 4.70 14.32 8.50
CA ARG A 209 6.07 14.00 8.07
C ARG A 209 6.45 12.62 8.59
N ILE A 210 6.74 11.68 7.69
CA ILE A 210 7.00 10.28 8.10
C ILE A 210 8.15 10.16 9.11
N SER A 211 9.24 10.94 8.92
CA SER A 211 10.41 10.94 9.80
C SER A 211 10.12 11.36 11.25
N ARG A 212 9.03 12.10 11.48
CA ARG A 212 8.60 12.57 12.80
C ARG A 212 7.42 11.77 13.33
N ASP A 213 6.40 11.58 12.49
CA ASP A 213 5.07 11.18 12.93
C ASP A 213 4.82 9.67 12.85
N LEU A 214 5.66 8.90 12.14
CA LEU A 214 5.50 7.45 12.04
C LEU A 214 5.64 6.75 13.39
N TRP A 215 6.63 7.13 14.19
CA TRP A 215 6.97 6.46 15.44
C TRP A 215 5.82 6.44 16.46
N PRO A 216 5.23 7.59 16.86
CA PRO A 216 4.08 7.58 17.77
C PRO A 216 2.85 6.87 17.17
N LEU A 217 2.69 6.89 15.84
CA LEU A 217 1.61 6.14 15.19
C LEU A 217 1.82 4.63 15.32
N LEU A 218 3.05 4.13 15.15
CA LEU A 218 3.39 2.72 15.34
C LEU A 218 3.15 2.28 16.80
N ASP A 219 3.54 3.12 17.77
CA ASP A 219 3.26 2.86 19.19
C ASP A 219 1.76 2.64 19.44
N ASP A 220 0.89 3.50 18.89
CA ASP A 220 -0.55 3.32 19.02
C ASP A 220 -1.09 2.13 18.22
N CYS A 221 -0.52 1.83 17.05
CA CYS A 221 -0.91 0.64 16.27
C CYS A 221 -0.60 -0.66 17.02
N LEU A 222 0.55 -0.75 17.70
CA LEU A 222 0.89 -1.91 18.54
C LEU A 222 -0.15 -2.12 19.65
N ARG A 223 -0.67 -1.04 20.23
CA ARG A 223 -1.74 -1.11 21.26
C ARG A 223 -3.08 -1.58 20.69
N LEU A 224 -3.29 -1.45 19.38
CA LEU A 224 -4.47 -1.92 18.68
C LEU A 224 -4.37 -3.39 18.23
N LEU A 225 -3.25 -4.06 18.41
CA LEU A 225 -3.12 -5.48 18.08
C LEU A 225 -3.54 -6.38 19.26
N PRO A 226 -4.12 -7.57 19.00
CA PRO A 226 -4.25 -8.59 20.01
C PRO A 226 -2.88 -9.19 20.34
N THR A 227 -2.78 -9.86 21.49
CA THR A 227 -1.53 -10.49 21.96
C THR A 227 -1.07 -11.66 21.09
N PHE A 228 -1.99 -12.28 20.34
CA PHE A 228 -1.72 -13.46 19.50
C PHE A 228 -2.51 -13.39 18.19
N GLY A 229 -1.95 -13.96 17.13
CA GLY A 229 -2.64 -14.09 15.84
C GLY A 229 -2.82 -12.72 15.19
N ALA A 230 -1.77 -11.91 15.21
CA ALA A 230 -1.79 -10.55 14.70
C ALA A 230 -0.77 -10.38 13.56
N ALA A 231 -1.00 -9.41 12.69
CA ALA A 231 -0.04 -9.02 11.67
C ALA A 231 -0.03 -7.51 11.40
N MET A 232 1.12 -7.00 10.96
CA MET A 232 1.27 -5.61 10.54
C MET A 232 2.11 -5.53 9.27
N LEU A 233 1.66 -4.72 8.32
CA LEU A 233 2.42 -4.33 7.14
C LEU A 233 2.67 -2.83 7.21
N VAL A 234 3.93 -2.43 7.13
CA VAL A 234 4.33 -1.04 6.90
C VAL A 234 5.01 -0.97 5.54
N THR A 235 4.56 -0.06 4.68
CA THR A 235 5.22 0.27 3.42
C THR A 235 5.61 1.74 3.40
N GLY A 236 6.60 2.08 2.60
CA GLY A 236 7.04 3.46 2.49
C GLY A 236 7.86 3.70 1.23
N HIS A 237 7.82 4.95 0.76
CA HIS A 237 8.54 5.41 -0.43
C HIS A 237 9.59 6.49 -0.10
N SER A 238 9.75 6.82 1.19
CA SER A 238 10.77 7.77 1.67
C SER A 238 12.13 7.10 1.86
N GLU A 239 13.20 7.88 1.72
CA GLU A 239 14.54 7.46 2.12
C GLU A 239 14.66 7.25 3.63
N THR A 240 13.97 8.07 4.43
CA THR A 240 13.99 8.00 5.89
C THR A 240 12.57 8.16 6.46
N PRO A 241 12.12 7.23 7.32
CA PRO A 241 12.84 6.05 7.77
C PRO A 241 12.88 4.94 6.71
N ASP A 242 13.95 4.14 6.74
CA ASP A 242 14.07 2.93 5.95
C ASP A 242 13.41 1.70 6.63
N GLN A 243 13.38 0.56 5.93
CA GLN A 243 12.79 -0.67 6.45
C GLN A 243 13.47 -1.25 7.69
N ASN A 244 14.78 -1.01 7.86
CA ASN A 244 15.54 -1.50 9.00
C ASN A 244 15.24 -0.65 10.23
N GLU A 245 15.20 0.68 10.10
CA GLU A 245 14.81 1.59 11.18
C GLU A 245 13.40 1.26 11.69
N VAL A 246 12.45 1.03 10.79
CA VAL A 246 11.09 0.61 11.18
C VAL A 246 11.08 -0.75 11.87
N ALA A 247 11.82 -1.74 11.36
CA ALA A 247 11.89 -3.06 11.98
C ALA A 247 12.56 -3.03 13.36
N ASP A 248 13.63 -2.28 13.52
CA ASP A 248 14.35 -2.13 14.79
C ASP A 248 13.51 -1.38 15.81
N TYR A 249 12.77 -0.37 15.37
CA TYR A 249 11.79 0.31 16.22
C TYR A 249 10.74 -0.68 16.76
N LEU A 250 10.13 -1.49 15.88
CA LEU A 250 9.15 -2.50 16.29
C LEU A 250 9.75 -3.51 17.27
N ARG A 251 10.97 -4.00 17.02
CA ARG A 251 11.68 -4.90 17.95
C ARG A 251 11.87 -4.24 19.30
N GLN A 252 12.44 -3.04 19.33
CA GLN A 252 12.73 -2.31 20.57
C GLN A 252 11.48 -2.06 21.40
N ARG A 253 10.36 -1.71 20.76
CA ARG A 253 9.09 -1.48 21.44
C ARG A 253 8.47 -2.74 22.02
N ILE A 254 8.73 -3.89 21.42
CA ILE A 254 8.17 -5.15 21.91
C ILE A 254 9.10 -5.81 22.95
N THR A 255 10.42 -5.65 22.84
CA THR A 255 11.42 -6.31 23.69
C THR A 255 12.06 -5.43 24.77
N GLY A 256 11.68 -4.14 24.86
CA GLY A 256 12.30 -3.18 25.77
C GLY A 256 12.12 -3.51 27.26
N ALA A 257 12.99 -2.97 28.12
CA ALA A 257 12.82 -3.05 29.57
C ALA A 257 11.57 -2.24 30.01
N GLY A 258 10.75 -2.81 30.90
CA GLY A 258 9.54 -2.16 31.42
C GLY A 258 8.27 -2.34 30.56
N GLN A 259 8.29 -3.24 29.58
CA GLN A 259 7.12 -3.55 28.75
C GLN A 259 6.02 -4.27 29.53
N THR A 260 4.78 -4.12 29.07
CA THR A 260 3.63 -4.85 29.64
C THR A 260 3.77 -6.35 29.40
N ILE A 261 3.11 -7.17 30.23
CA ILE A 261 3.07 -8.63 30.06
C ILE A 261 2.58 -9.02 28.65
N GLU A 262 1.64 -8.26 28.09
CA GLU A 262 1.14 -8.46 26.73
C GLU A 262 2.24 -8.30 25.67
N LEU A 263 3.02 -7.21 25.73
CA LEU A 263 4.10 -6.96 24.77
C LEU A 263 5.26 -7.96 24.93
N ALA A 264 5.59 -8.33 26.16
CA ALA A 264 6.58 -9.39 26.43
C ALA A 264 6.16 -10.74 25.82
N THR A 265 4.85 -11.03 25.79
CA THR A 265 4.32 -12.25 25.18
C THR A 265 4.42 -12.20 23.66
N MET A 266 4.14 -11.04 23.05
CA MET A 266 4.32 -10.80 21.61
C MET A 266 5.78 -10.98 21.17
N ALA A 267 6.75 -10.60 22.02
CA ALA A 267 8.19 -10.69 21.70
C ALA A 267 8.66 -12.09 21.28
N ASN A 268 8.19 -13.14 21.97
CA ASN A 268 8.65 -14.51 21.74
C ASN A 268 8.21 -15.08 20.39
N ARG A 269 7.20 -14.47 19.75
CA ARG A 269 6.61 -14.94 18.49
C ARG A 269 6.79 -13.97 17.33
N LEU A 270 7.31 -12.77 17.61
CA LEU A 270 7.58 -11.77 16.59
C LEU A 270 8.47 -12.34 15.48
N ARG A 271 7.95 -12.30 14.25
CA ARG A 271 8.69 -12.55 13.02
C ARG A 271 8.56 -11.32 12.14
N ILE A 272 9.70 -10.73 11.78
CA ILE A 272 9.75 -9.59 10.87
C ILE A 272 10.49 -10.00 9.60
N ALA A 273 9.86 -9.76 8.46
CA ALA A 273 10.50 -9.77 7.14
C ALA A 273 10.52 -8.35 6.58
N THR A 274 11.66 -7.90 6.08
CA THR A 274 11.85 -6.59 5.46
C THR A 274 12.46 -6.72 4.07
N GLY A 275 12.30 -5.69 3.24
CA GLY A 275 12.94 -5.65 1.93
C GLY A 275 12.54 -4.43 1.11
N ARG A 276 13.10 -4.34 -0.10
CA ARG A 276 12.71 -3.35 -1.10
C ARG A 276 11.53 -3.85 -1.93
N SER A 277 10.64 -2.93 -2.28
CA SER A 277 9.59 -3.12 -3.27
C SER A 277 10.18 -2.70 -4.60
N GLU A 278 10.34 -3.64 -5.53
CA GLU A 278 11.04 -3.39 -6.80
C GLU A 278 10.15 -3.74 -7.99
N LEU A 279 10.34 -3.00 -9.09
CA LEU A 279 9.80 -3.31 -10.40
C LEU A 279 10.95 -3.76 -11.31
N ILE A 280 10.71 -4.79 -12.12
CA ILE A 280 11.73 -5.36 -13.02
C ILE A 280 11.34 -5.04 -14.45
N ASP A 281 12.24 -4.40 -15.20
CA ASP A 281 12.03 -4.08 -16.60
C ASP A 281 12.29 -5.27 -17.55
N LEU A 282 12.05 -5.09 -18.85
CA LEU A 282 12.28 -6.15 -19.84
C LEU A 282 13.76 -6.55 -19.99
N ALA A 283 14.69 -5.70 -19.58
CA ALA A 283 16.12 -5.97 -19.56
C ALA A 283 16.59 -6.63 -18.24
N GLY A 284 15.68 -6.88 -17.29
CA GLY A 284 15.99 -7.48 -16.00
C GLY A 284 16.58 -6.49 -14.98
N ARG A 285 16.57 -5.19 -15.28
CA ARG A 285 17.02 -4.14 -14.35
C ARG A 285 15.94 -3.89 -13.29
N ARG A 286 16.39 -3.54 -12.08
CA ARG A 286 15.52 -3.32 -10.93
C ARG A 286 15.37 -1.82 -10.69
N LEU A 287 14.12 -1.36 -10.69
CA LEU A 287 13.73 -0.02 -10.27
C LEU A 287 13.21 -0.10 -8.84
N ASP A 288 13.88 0.60 -7.93
CA ASP A 288 13.43 0.74 -6.55
C ASP A 288 12.13 1.55 -6.49
N ALA A 289 11.11 0.99 -5.86
CA ALA A 289 9.80 1.57 -5.70
C ALA A 289 9.39 1.66 -4.22
N GLY A 290 10.35 1.64 -3.29
CA GLY A 290 10.12 1.79 -1.85
C GLY A 290 10.46 0.54 -1.06
N TYR A 291 9.86 0.39 0.11
CA TYR A 291 10.14 -0.72 1.03
C TYR A 291 8.89 -1.34 1.63
N PHE A 292 9.09 -2.49 2.28
CA PHE A 292 8.10 -3.12 3.14
C PHE A 292 8.73 -3.64 4.45
N VAL A 293 7.92 -3.66 5.50
CA VAL A 293 8.15 -4.34 6.77
C VAL A 293 6.90 -5.13 7.11
N ARG A 294 7.03 -6.44 7.22
CA ARG A 294 5.95 -7.38 7.53
C ARG A 294 6.23 -8.01 8.88
N ALA A 295 5.40 -7.72 9.87
CA ALA A 295 5.48 -8.29 11.21
C ALA A 295 4.31 -9.24 11.46
N ILE A 296 4.57 -10.38 12.09
CA ILE A 296 3.57 -11.37 12.52
C ILE A 296 3.85 -11.75 13.98
N TRP A 297 2.79 -11.96 14.77
CA TRP A 297 2.81 -12.33 16.19
C TRP A 297 1.97 -13.58 16.49
#